data_AF-A0A954B8D5-F1
#
_entry.id   AF-A0A954B8D5-F1
#
_cell.length_a   1.000
_cell.length_b   1.000
_cell.length_c   1.000
_cell.angle_alpha   90.00
_cell.angle_beta   90.00
_cell.angle_gamma   90.00
#
_symmetry.space_group_name_H-M   'P 1'
#
loop_
_entity.id
_entity.type
_entity.pdbx_description
1 polymer ?
#
loop_
_entity_poly.entity_id
_entity_poly.type
_entity_poly.pdbx_seq_one_letter_code
_entity_poly.pdbx_strand_id
1 'polypeptide(L)'
;MTDSKTLIEAMIAALHGGSLRVIDLTKTLNAQTPIIQLPPDMAPLPPVEIETIANFDERGAYTYLNKITFAEHAGTHFDAPNHWISGRDYADGATDTIPVDNFISEACVIDLSAEAANDEDFLMEPEHVLAWEKVHGEIPEMCWVLMRTDWSKRSDAADFLNMREDGA
;
A
#
# COMPACT_ATOMS: atom_id res chain seq x y z
N MET A 1 -25.26 14.09 20.56
CA MET A 1 -24.04 14.12 19.74
C MET A 1 -22.87 14.02 20.69
N THR A 2 -22.04 12.99 20.55
CA THR A 2 -20.75 12.94 21.25
C THR A 2 -19.86 14.01 20.61
N ASP A 3 -19.30 14.92 21.41
CA ASP A 3 -18.39 15.95 20.90
C ASP A 3 -17.08 15.31 20.40
N SER A 4 -16.43 15.92 19.41
CA SER A 4 -15.20 15.41 18.76
C SER A 4 -14.10 15.10 19.77
N LYS A 5 -14.02 15.91 20.84
CA LYS A 5 -13.09 15.68 21.94
C LYS A 5 -13.28 14.31 22.59
N THR A 6 -14.52 13.96 22.94
CA THR A 6 -14.82 12.70 23.63
C THR A 6 -14.56 11.48 22.73
N LEU A 7 -14.79 11.59 21.42
CA LEU A 7 -14.46 10.53 20.46
C LEU A 7 -12.95 10.25 20.40
N ILE A 8 -12.14 11.31 20.28
CA ILE A 8 -10.68 11.20 20.22
C ILE A 8 -10.12 10.65 21.54
N GLU A 9 -10.62 11.12 22.68
CA GLU A 9 -10.22 10.63 24.01
C GLU A 9 -10.53 9.13 24.17
N ALA A 10 -11.71 8.68 23.70
CA ALA A 10 -12.08 7.26 23.74
C ALA A 10 -11.17 6.40 22.84
N MET A 11 -10.85 6.86 21.63
CA MET A 11 -9.94 6.15 20.72
C MET A 11 -8.53 6.00 21.32
N ILE A 12 -7.98 7.07 21.91
CA ILE A 12 -6.66 7.05 22.56
C ILE A 12 -6.67 6.11 23.77
N ALA A 13 -7.73 6.13 24.58
CA ALA A 13 -7.88 5.22 25.71
C ALA A 13 -7.95 3.76 25.27
N ALA A 14 -8.67 3.47 24.17
CA ALA A 14 -8.77 2.12 23.60
C ALA A 14 -7.42 1.62 23.06
N LEU A 15 -6.64 2.49 22.41
CA LEU A 15 -5.28 2.21 21.95
C LEU A 15 -4.35 1.83 23.12
N HIS A 16 -4.24 2.68 24.14
CA HIS A 16 -3.36 2.41 25.29
C HIS A 16 -3.87 1.25 26.16
N GLY A 17 -5.19 1.05 26.22
CA GLY A 17 -5.81 -0.06 26.93
C GLY A 17 -5.76 -1.40 26.18
N GLY A 18 -5.35 -1.40 24.91
CA GLY A 18 -5.21 -2.59 24.07
C GLY A 18 -6.52 -3.16 23.51
N SER A 19 -7.66 -2.47 23.70
CA SER A 19 -8.93 -2.86 23.06
C SER A 19 -8.99 -2.43 21.59
N LEU A 20 -8.18 -1.45 21.18
CA LEU A 20 -7.90 -1.12 19.80
C LEU A 20 -6.45 -1.49 19.47
N ARG A 21 -6.24 -2.19 18.34
CA ARG A 21 -4.92 -2.62 17.88
C ARG A 21 -4.57 -1.91 16.58
N VAL A 22 -3.30 -1.51 16.46
CA VAL A 22 -2.71 -1.05 15.21
C VAL A 22 -2.01 -2.23 14.55
N ILE A 23 -2.35 -2.49 13.30
CA ILE A 23 -1.75 -3.56 12.49
C ILE A 23 -0.95 -2.91 11.38
N ASP A 24 0.32 -3.26 11.27
CA ASP A 24 1.18 -2.79 10.19
C ASP A 24 0.87 -3.57 8.90
N LEU A 25 0.54 -2.84 7.83
CA LEU A 25 0.25 -3.38 6.50
C LEU A 25 1.40 -3.10 5.50
N THR A 26 2.54 -2.62 5.99
CA THR A 26 3.65 -2.11 5.19
C THR A 26 4.75 -3.16 5.02
N LYS A 27 5.29 -3.27 3.80
CA LYS A 27 6.57 -3.95 3.58
C LYS A 27 7.73 -3.02 3.93
N THR A 28 8.75 -3.57 4.58
CA THR A 28 9.99 -2.83 4.84
C THR A 28 10.62 -2.38 3.53
N LEU A 29 10.77 -1.05 3.35
CA LEU A 29 11.46 -0.48 2.22
C LEU A 29 12.97 -0.65 2.37
N ASN A 30 13.59 -1.41 1.48
CA ASN A 30 15.03 -1.68 1.43
C ASN A 30 15.52 -1.95 0.00
N ALA A 31 16.82 -2.16 -0.18
CA ALA A 31 17.42 -2.40 -1.50
C ALA A 31 16.96 -3.70 -2.19
N GLN A 32 16.28 -4.60 -1.49
CA GLN A 32 15.69 -5.83 -2.02
C GLN A 32 14.19 -5.66 -2.32
N THR A 33 13.62 -4.47 -2.12
CA THR A 33 12.22 -4.19 -2.47
C THR A 33 12.01 -4.49 -3.96
N PRO A 34 11.06 -5.37 -4.32
CA PRO A 34 10.72 -5.61 -5.71
C PRO A 34 10.19 -4.32 -6.35
N ILE A 35 10.76 -3.95 -7.49
CA ILE A 35 10.32 -2.81 -8.30
C ILE A 35 9.75 -3.35 -9.61
N ILE A 36 8.60 -2.82 -10.03
CA ILE A 36 7.96 -3.22 -11.28
C ILE A 36 8.93 -3.04 -12.45
N GLN A 37 8.99 -4.06 -13.31
CA GLN A 37 9.77 -4.03 -14.54
C GLN A 37 8.83 -3.67 -15.68
N LEU A 38 9.12 -2.54 -16.34
CA LEU A 38 8.30 -2.04 -17.44
C LEU A 38 8.83 -2.56 -18.79
N PRO A 39 7.97 -2.58 -19.82
CA PRO A 39 8.40 -2.90 -21.19
C PRO A 39 9.61 -2.06 -21.66
N PRO A 40 10.44 -2.58 -22.59
CA PRO A 40 11.68 -1.93 -22.99
C PRO A 40 11.55 -0.53 -23.61
N ASP A 41 10.35 -0.15 -24.06
CA ASP A 41 10.04 1.17 -24.61
C ASP A 41 9.62 2.21 -23.56
N MET A 42 9.53 1.81 -22.29
CA MET A 42 9.26 2.69 -21.15
C MET A 42 10.54 2.97 -20.34
N ALA A 43 10.56 4.11 -19.64
CA ALA A 43 11.66 4.43 -18.74
C ALA A 43 11.68 3.45 -17.56
N PRO A 44 12.82 2.83 -17.22
CA PRO A 44 12.88 1.94 -16.06
C PRO A 44 12.73 2.74 -14.77
N LEU A 45 12.11 2.14 -13.76
CA LEU A 45 12.04 2.74 -12.44
C LEU A 45 13.35 2.48 -11.67
N PRO A 46 13.86 3.48 -10.91
CA PRO A 46 15.05 3.28 -10.09
C PRO A 46 14.77 2.27 -8.95
N PRO A 47 15.78 1.46 -8.56
CA PRO A 47 15.69 0.66 -7.35
C PRO A 47 15.64 1.55 -6.10
N VAL A 48 15.31 0.95 -4.96
CA VAL A 48 15.49 1.60 -3.66
C VAL A 48 16.98 1.62 -3.32
N GLU A 49 17.55 2.82 -3.25
CA GLU A 49 18.92 3.04 -2.83
C GLU A 49 18.95 3.73 -1.46
N ILE A 50 19.75 3.19 -0.54
CA ILE A 50 19.96 3.75 0.79
C ILE A 50 21.45 3.96 0.99
N GLU A 51 21.86 5.22 1.08
CA GLU A 51 23.26 5.63 1.24
C GLU A 51 23.47 6.24 2.62
N THR A 52 24.38 5.69 3.41
CA THR A 52 24.71 6.26 4.73
C THR A 52 25.55 7.52 4.58
N ILE A 53 24.95 8.65 4.96
CA ILE A 53 25.58 9.97 4.97
C ILE A 53 26.53 10.09 6.18
N ALA A 54 26.06 9.69 7.36
CA ALA A 54 26.83 9.72 8.60
C ALA A 54 26.39 8.60 9.55
N ASN A 55 27.33 8.08 10.32
CA ASN A 55 27.07 7.06 11.34
C ASN A 55 28.00 7.22 12.54
N PHE A 56 27.77 8.28 13.33
CA PHE A 56 28.58 8.60 14.51
C PHE A 56 30.10 8.65 14.22
N ASP A 57 30.44 9.06 13.00
CA ASP A 57 31.79 9.08 12.44
C ASP A 57 32.24 10.53 12.17
N GLU A 58 33.36 10.71 11.48
CA GLU A 58 33.88 12.05 11.13
C GLU A 58 32.93 12.88 10.26
N ARG A 59 32.00 12.23 9.54
CA ARG A 59 30.98 12.89 8.72
C ARG A 59 29.79 13.37 9.56
N GLY A 60 29.62 12.84 10.78
CA GLY A 60 28.56 13.22 11.72
C GLY A 60 28.76 12.60 13.11
N ALA A 61 29.53 13.27 13.97
CA ALA A 61 29.96 12.72 15.25
C ALA A 61 28.83 12.38 16.24
N TYR A 62 27.63 12.94 16.04
CA TYR A 62 26.48 12.80 16.94
C TYR A 62 25.22 12.31 16.22
N THR A 63 25.31 11.97 14.94
CA THR A 63 24.14 11.71 14.10
C THR A 63 24.32 10.44 13.28
N TYR A 64 23.20 9.76 13.06
CA TYR A 64 23.03 8.73 12.05
C TYR A 64 21.96 9.19 11.07
N LEU A 65 22.30 9.22 9.78
CA LEU A 65 21.37 9.61 8.73
C LEU A 65 21.72 8.94 7.40
N ASN A 66 20.69 8.64 6.62
CA ASN A 66 20.80 8.07 5.27
C ASN A 66 20.14 9.01 4.25
N LYS A 67 20.68 9.01 3.03
CA LYS A 67 19.96 9.45 1.82
C LYS A 67 19.17 8.26 1.31
N ILE A 68 17.93 8.48 0.90
CA ILE A 68 17.10 7.46 0.26
C ILE A 68 16.72 7.95 -1.13
N THR A 69 16.81 7.09 -2.13
CA THR A 69 16.37 7.35 -3.51
C THR A 69 15.50 6.19 -3.95
N PHE A 70 14.29 6.47 -4.42
CA PHE A 70 13.30 5.49 -4.84
C PHE A 70 12.27 6.16 -5.77
N ALA A 71 11.58 5.37 -6.59
CA ALA A 71 10.44 5.83 -7.37
C ALA A 71 9.21 6.03 -6.47
N GLU A 72 8.28 6.92 -6.85
CA GLU A 72 7.01 7.12 -6.11
C GLU A 72 6.25 5.79 -5.90
N HIS A 73 6.31 4.89 -6.88
CA HIS A 73 5.67 3.58 -6.89
C HIS A 73 6.64 2.45 -6.48
N ALA A 74 7.23 2.55 -5.29
CA ALA A 74 8.15 1.55 -4.75
C ALA A 74 7.61 0.90 -3.46
N GLY A 75 7.56 -0.43 -3.41
CA GLY A 75 7.08 -1.17 -2.24
C GLY A 75 5.59 -0.94 -1.95
N THR A 76 5.22 -0.87 -0.67
CA THR A 76 3.87 -0.45 -0.27
C THR A 76 3.71 1.06 -0.52
N HIS A 77 2.89 1.44 -1.50
CA HIS A 77 2.76 2.82 -1.97
C HIS A 77 1.28 3.20 -2.19
N PHE A 78 1.05 4.42 -2.68
CA PHE A 78 -0.26 5.00 -2.96
C PHE A 78 -0.30 5.55 -4.39
N ASP A 79 -1.33 5.19 -5.14
CA ASP A 79 -1.56 5.71 -6.48
C ASP A 79 -2.55 6.88 -6.44
N ALA A 80 -2.07 8.09 -6.76
CA ALA A 80 -2.92 9.26 -6.90
C ALA A 80 -3.64 9.27 -8.28
N PRO A 81 -4.81 9.92 -8.42
CA PRO A 81 -5.55 9.92 -9.70
C PRO A 81 -4.74 10.36 -10.93
N ASN A 82 -3.82 11.32 -10.76
CA ASN A 82 -2.98 11.83 -11.84
C ASN A 82 -1.91 10.83 -12.31
N HIS A 83 -1.72 9.71 -11.61
CA HIS A 83 -0.85 8.61 -12.04
C HIS A 83 -1.27 8.06 -13.40
N TRP A 84 -2.58 8.08 -13.71
CA TRP A 84 -3.11 7.59 -14.97
C TRP A 84 -3.67 8.70 -15.87
N ILE A 85 -3.62 8.45 -17.19
CA ILE A 85 -4.05 9.43 -18.20
C ILE A 85 -5.52 9.86 -18.04
N SER A 86 -6.39 8.98 -17.52
CA SER A 86 -7.80 9.29 -17.28
C SER A 86 -8.02 10.22 -16.10
N GLY A 87 -7.04 10.38 -15.20
CA GLY A 87 -7.10 11.27 -14.05
C GLY A 87 -6.17 12.48 -14.11
N ARG A 88 -5.44 12.67 -15.22
CA ARG A 88 -4.45 13.75 -15.39
C ARG A 88 -5.01 15.17 -15.20
N ASP A 89 -6.31 15.35 -15.42
CA ASP A 89 -6.98 16.65 -15.45
C ASP A 89 -7.72 16.96 -14.11
N TYR A 90 -7.63 16.09 -13.10
CA TYR A 90 -8.16 16.37 -11.76
C TYR A 90 -7.26 17.36 -11.02
N ALA A 91 -7.83 18.48 -10.58
CA ALA A 91 -7.11 19.52 -9.85
C ALA A 91 -6.63 19.06 -8.46
N ASP A 92 -7.29 18.05 -7.89
CA ASP A 92 -7.03 17.38 -6.63
C ASP A 92 -6.50 15.94 -6.83
N GLY A 93 -5.91 15.70 -8.00
CA GLY A 93 -5.45 14.37 -8.43
C GLY A 93 -4.03 14.00 -8.02
N ALA A 94 -3.28 14.88 -7.34
CA ALA A 94 -1.89 14.66 -6.92
C ALA A 94 -1.76 14.46 -5.40
N THR A 95 -0.68 13.84 -4.94
CA THR A 95 -0.45 13.52 -3.51
C THR A 95 -0.38 14.75 -2.60
N ASP A 96 -0.02 15.92 -3.14
CA ASP A 96 0.03 17.20 -2.44
C ASP A 96 -1.27 18.01 -2.53
N THR A 97 -2.26 17.56 -3.31
CA THR A 97 -3.53 18.28 -3.56
C THR A 97 -4.78 17.51 -3.16
N ILE A 98 -4.70 16.18 -3.06
CA ILE A 98 -5.81 15.34 -2.63
C ILE A 98 -6.28 15.70 -1.20
N PRO A 99 -7.59 15.74 -0.92
CA PRO A 99 -8.09 16.01 0.43
C PRO A 99 -7.65 14.95 1.44
N VAL A 100 -7.05 15.38 2.55
CA VAL A 100 -6.54 14.47 3.60
C VAL A 100 -7.63 13.67 4.31
N ASP A 101 -8.88 14.14 4.25
CA ASP A 101 -10.04 13.42 4.77
C ASP A 101 -10.26 12.08 4.05
N ASN A 102 -9.70 11.91 2.84
CA ASN A 102 -9.75 10.66 2.08
C ASN A 102 -8.73 9.63 2.55
N PHE A 103 -7.78 9.98 3.44
CA PHE A 103 -6.70 9.09 3.86
C PHE A 103 -7.09 8.14 5.00
N ILE A 104 -8.21 8.41 5.66
CA ILE A 104 -8.70 7.59 6.78
C ILE A 104 -10.13 7.20 6.45
N SER A 105 -10.34 5.90 6.27
CA SER A 105 -11.67 5.36 6.06
C SER A 105 -11.80 3.93 6.59
N GLU A 106 -13.03 3.44 6.59
CA GLU A 106 -13.31 2.01 6.75
C GLU A 106 -12.63 1.21 5.65
N ALA A 107 -12.40 -0.08 5.93
CA ALA A 107 -11.88 -1.01 4.95
C ALA A 107 -12.64 -2.33 5.04
N CYS A 108 -13.04 -2.87 3.89
CA CYS A 108 -13.48 -4.25 3.75
C CYS A 108 -12.32 -5.09 3.21
N VAL A 109 -12.21 -6.32 3.72
CA VAL A 109 -11.18 -7.28 3.29
C VAL A 109 -11.87 -8.44 2.63
N ILE A 110 -11.68 -8.58 1.32
CA ILE A 110 -12.19 -9.70 0.53
C ILE A 110 -11.05 -10.73 0.45
N ASP A 111 -11.20 -11.84 1.16
CA ASP A 111 -10.20 -12.91 1.20
C ASP A 111 -10.37 -13.85 0.00
N LEU A 112 -9.40 -13.77 -0.91
CA LEU A 112 -9.28 -14.59 -2.12
C LEU A 112 -7.94 -15.33 -2.14
N SER A 113 -7.36 -15.56 -0.95
CA SER A 113 -6.05 -16.21 -0.80
C SER A 113 -6.05 -17.68 -1.23
N ALA A 114 -7.19 -18.37 -1.15
CA ALA A 114 -7.29 -19.76 -1.61
C ALA A 114 -7.34 -19.82 -3.15
N GLU A 115 -8.08 -18.91 -3.77
CA GLU A 115 -8.22 -18.76 -5.21
C GLU A 115 -6.88 -18.38 -5.83
N ALA A 116 -6.23 -17.33 -5.32
CA ALA A 116 -4.92 -16.87 -5.77
C ALA A 116 -3.78 -17.89 -5.53
N ALA A 117 -3.93 -18.81 -4.57
CA ALA A 117 -2.97 -19.89 -4.35
C ALA A 117 -3.14 -21.05 -5.36
N ASN A 118 -4.34 -21.23 -5.93
CA ASN A 118 -4.61 -22.24 -6.94
C ASN A 118 -4.31 -21.75 -8.35
N ASP A 119 -4.48 -20.44 -8.58
CA ASP A 119 -4.27 -19.79 -9.86
C ASP A 119 -3.60 -18.43 -9.64
N GLU A 120 -2.34 -18.31 -10.06
CA GLU A 120 -1.55 -17.08 -9.94
C GLU A 120 -2.08 -15.95 -10.84
N ASP A 121 -2.90 -16.30 -11.83
CA ASP A 121 -3.54 -15.39 -12.79
C ASP A 121 -5.02 -15.11 -12.41
N PHE A 122 -5.43 -15.51 -11.21
CA PHE A 122 -6.82 -15.36 -10.74
C PHE A 122 -7.28 -13.90 -10.72
N LEU A 123 -8.49 -13.68 -11.25
CA LEU A 123 -9.12 -12.37 -11.30
C LEU A 123 -10.27 -12.26 -10.30
N MET A 124 -10.28 -11.19 -9.50
CA MET A 124 -11.46 -10.84 -8.71
C MET A 124 -12.54 -10.28 -9.64
N GLU A 125 -13.60 -11.06 -9.83
CA GLU A 125 -14.80 -10.66 -10.58
C GLU A 125 -15.88 -10.02 -9.67
N PRO A 126 -16.84 -9.24 -10.22
CA PRO A 126 -17.94 -8.63 -9.48
C PRO A 126 -18.72 -9.59 -8.58
N GLU A 127 -18.87 -10.85 -8.99
CA GLU A 127 -19.57 -11.91 -8.26
C GLU A 127 -18.93 -12.18 -6.89
N HIS A 128 -17.62 -12.03 -6.76
CA HIS A 128 -16.91 -12.20 -5.48
C HIS A 128 -17.25 -11.06 -4.51
N VAL A 129 -17.36 -9.84 -5.02
CA VAL A 129 -17.77 -8.67 -4.25
C VAL A 129 -19.21 -8.84 -3.76
N LEU A 130 -20.12 -9.20 -4.66
CA LEU A 130 -21.54 -9.44 -4.31
C LEU A 130 -21.70 -10.60 -3.33
N ALA A 131 -20.88 -11.65 -3.45
CA ALA A 131 -20.87 -12.76 -2.50
C ALA A 131 -20.38 -12.33 -1.11
N TRP A 132 -19.34 -11.48 -1.05
CA TRP A 132 -18.86 -10.88 0.19
C TRP A 132 -19.95 -10.02 0.84
N GLU A 133 -20.62 -9.15 0.07
CA GLU A 133 -21.67 -8.27 0.57
C GLU A 133 -22.88 -9.03 1.12
N LYS A 134 -23.22 -10.18 0.52
CA LYS A 134 -24.29 -11.04 1.02
C LYS A 134 -24.04 -11.57 2.43
N VAL A 135 -22.77 -11.72 2.82
CA VAL A 135 -22.36 -12.24 4.13
C VAL A 135 -22.06 -11.11 5.12
N HIS A 136 -21.44 -10.03 4.65
CA HIS A 136 -20.88 -8.98 5.50
C HIS A 136 -21.69 -7.68 5.50
N GLY A 137 -22.65 -7.53 4.60
CA GLY A 137 -23.38 -6.29 4.33
C GLY A 137 -22.82 -5.54 3.12
N GLU A 138 -23.61 -4.60 2.60
CA GLU A 138 -23.21 -3.71 1.50
C GLU A 138 -21.94 -2.93 1.87
N ILE A 139 -21.02 -2.77 0.92
CA ILE A 139 -19.79 -1.99 1.12
C ILE A 139 -20.18 -0.51 1.29
N PRO A 140 -19.82 0.15 2.40
CA PRO A 140 -20.16 1.54 2.62
C PRO A 140 -19.50 2.49 1.61
N GLU A 141 -20.11 3.66 1.41
CA GLU A 141 -19.47 4.76 0.68
C GLU A 141 -18.11 5.11 1.31
N MET A 142 -17.16 5.52 0.47
CA MET A 142 -15.79 5.89 0.86
C MET A 142 -14.98 4.77 1.52
N CYS A 143 -15.41 3.51 1.50
CA CYS A 143 -14.69 2.38 2.08
C CYS A 143 -13.55 1.86 1.18
N TRP A 144 -12.39 1.56 1.76
CA TRP A 144 -11.32 0.85 1.07
C TRP A 144 -11.72 -0.62 0.81
N VAL A 145 -11.58 -1.08 -0.43
CA VAL A 145 -11.76 -2.50 -0.77
C VAL A 145 -10.40 -3.16 -0.91
N LEU A 146 -10.03 -3.99 0.07
CA LEU A 146 -8.74 -4.65 0.13
C LEU A 146 -8.87 -6.10 -0.34
N MET A 147 -8.24 -6.43 -1.47
CA MET A 147 -8.14 -7.80 -1.97
C MET A 147 -7.00 -8.53 -1.25
N ARG A 148 -7.33 -9.48 -0.37
CA ARG A 148 -6.33 -10.30 0.31
C ARG A 148 -6.05 -11.56 -0.52
N THR A 149 -4.81 -11.69 -0.99
CA THR A 149 -4.33 -12.86 -1.75
C THR A 149 -3.21 -13.62 -1.04
N ASP A 150 -2.74 -13.11 0.10
CA ASP A 150 -1.51 -13.56 0.77
C ASP A 150 -0.24 -13.49 -0.12
N TRP A 151 -0.27 -12.77 -1.25
CA TRP A 151 0.88 -12.58 -2.15
C TRP A 151 2.10 -11.99 -1.44
N SER A 152 1.84 -11.19 -0.41
CA SER A 152 2.86 -10.62 0.47
C SER A 152 3.72 -11.69 1.19
N LYS A 153 3.35 -12.97 1.19
CA LYS A 153 4.20 -14.04 1.73
C LYS A 153 5.39 -14.39 0.84
N ARG A 154 5.39 -13.99 -0.44
CA ARG A 154 6.53 -14.15 -1.34
C ARG A 154 7.66 -13.21 -0.90
N SER A 155 8.81 -13.80 -0.58
CA SER A 155 9.97 -13.08 -0.04
C SER A 155 11.06 -12.80 -1.07
N ASP A 156 11.09 -13.57 -2.16
CA ASP A 156 12.01 -13.35 -3.27
C ASP A 156 11.39 -12.38 -4.30
N ALA A 157 12.23 -11.53 -4.89
CA ALA A 157 11.76 -10.52 -5.83
C ALA A 157 11.29 -11.12 -7.16
N ALA A 158 11.93 -12.18 -7.65
CA ALA A 158 11.48 -12.88 -8.86
C ALA A 158 10.14 -13.58 -8.61
N ASP A 159 10.00 -14.28 -7.47
CA ASP A 159 8.74 -14.92 -7.11
C ASP A 159 7.60 -13.90 -6.93
N PHE A 160 7.90 -12.73 -6.34
CA PHE A 160 6.92 -11.66 -6.12
C PHE A 160 6.47 -11.00 -7.42
N LEU A 161 7.41 -10.71 -8.32
CA LEU A 161 7.12 -10.13 -9.63
C LEU A 161 6.41 -11.12 -10.55
N ASN A 162 6.65 -12.42 -10.34
CA ASN A 162 5.99 -13.53 -11.02
C ASN A 162 6.04 -13.48 -12.56
N MET A 163 7.01 -12.76 -13.13
CA MET A 163 7.07 -12.56 -14.57
C MET A 163 7.39 -13.86 -15.32
N ARG A 164 6.58 -14.14 -16.33
CA ARG A 164 6.71 -15.23 -17.29
C ARG A 164 6.95 -14.67 -18.70
N GLU A 165 7.34 -15.55 -19.62
CA GLU A 165 7.64 -15.16 -21.01
C GLU A 165 6.43 -14.59 -21.77
N ASP A 166 5.21 -14.96 -21.36
CA ASP A 166 3.94 -14.48 -21.94
C ASP A 166 3.47 -13.15 -21.34
N GLY A 167 4.19 -12.60 -20.36
CA GLY A 167 3.84 -11.36 -19.66
C GLY A 167 2.82 -11.53 -18.54
N ALA A 168 2.45 -12.77 -18.21
CA ALA A 168 1.81 -13.11 -16.93
C ALA A 168 2.82 -13.06 -15.78
#